data_AF-A0A2V9IZP3-F1
#
_entry.id   AF-A0A2V9IZP3-F1
#
_cell.length_a   1.000
_cell.length_b   1.000
_cell.length_c   1.000
_cell.angle_alpha   90.00
_cell.angle_beta   90.00
_cell.angle_gamma   90.00
#
_symmetry.space_group_name_H-M   'P 1'
#
loop_
_entity.id
_entity.type
_entity.pdbx_description
1 polymer ?
#
loop_
_entity_poly.entity_id
_entity_poly.type
_entity_poly.pdbx_seq_one_letter_code
_entity_poly.pdbx_strand_id
1 'polypeptide(L)'
;SKAEHHDVLRNFVKGLKPPIRLSKQALETLAVIAYRQPVTLPEIQEVRGVDSGGVIHTLMEKKLVVTAGRKSVVGRPILYRTSRDFLVHFGLKDTSELPSLREFEELARQALGSELPLVEQSASSSGGPDSSAEPAR
;
A
#
# COMPACT_ATOMS: atom_id res chain seq x y z
N SER A 1 -1.92 -30.05 -33.12
CA SER A 1 -0.85 -30.67 -32.31
C SER A 1 -0.40 -29.71 -31.22
N LYS A 2 -0.12 -30.15 -29.97
CA LYS A 2 0.47 -29.30 -28.91
C LYS A 2 1.81 -28.65 -29.32
N ALA A 3 2.44 -29.14 -30.40
CA ALA A 3 3.68 -28.61 -30.97
C ALA A 3 3.48 -27.44 -31.96
N GLU A 4 2.33 -27.31 -32.65
CA GLU A 4 2.15 -26.33 -33.73
C GLU A 4 2.01 -24.88 -33.24
N HIS A 5 1.68 -24.68 -31.98
CA HIS A 5 1.55 -23.35 -31.38
C HIS A 5 2.66 -23.03 -30.37
N HIS A 6 3.62 -23.93 -30.20
CA HIS A 6 4.69 -23.78 -29.22
C HIS A 6 5.52 -22.52 -29.49
N ASP A 7 5.85 -22.24 -30.75
CA ASP A 7 6.68 -21.07 -31.10
C ASP A 7 5.92 -19.75 -30.96
N VAL A 8 4.62 -19.75 -31.28
CA VAL A 8 3.75 -18.59 -31.09
C VAL A 8 3.59 -18.28 -29.60
N LEU A 9 3.33 -19.29 -28.77
CA LEU A 9 3.22 -19.15 -27.31
C LEU A 9 4.56 -18.73 -26.69
N ARG A 10 5.68 -19.30 -27.15
CA ARG A 10 7.01 -18.96 -26.65
C ARG A 10 7.39 -17.52 -26.99
N ASN A 11 7.06 -17.04 -28.20
CA ASN A 11 7.31 -15.65 -28.59
C ASN A 11 6.37 -14.68 -27.87
N PHE A 12 5.12 -15.07 -27.67
CA PHE A 12 4.17 -14.30 -26.86
C PHE A 12 4.65 -14.17 -25.41
N VAL A 13 5.02 -15.28 -24.75
CA VAL A 13 5.53 -15.30 -23.37
C VAL A 13 6.84 -14.53 -23.24
N LYS A 14 7.75 -14.61 -24.23
CA LYS A 14 8.97 -13.78 -24.26
C LYS A 14 8.68 -12.29 -24.43
N GLY A 15 7.56 -11.94 -25.06
CA GLY A 15 7.10 -10.56 -25.21
C GLY A 15 6.31 -10.03 -24.01
N LEU A 16 5.90 -10.91 -23.08
CA LEU A 16 5.27 -10.47 -21.84
C LEU A 16 6.28 -9.72 -20.99
N LYS A 17 5.88 -8.56 -20.49
CA LYS A 17 6.71 -7.79 -19.56
C LYS A 17 7.00 -8.65 -18.33
N PRO A 18 8.27 -8.75 -17.91
CA PRO A 18 8.61 -9.42 -16.67
C PRO A 18 7.83 -8.82 -15.50
N PRO A 19 7.41 -9.64 -14.52
CA PRO A 19 6.71 -9.14 -13.35
C PRO A 19 7.56 -8.10 -12.62
N ILE A 20 6.95 -6.97 -12.24
CA ILE A 20 7.64 -5.92 -11.50
C ILE A 20 8.05 -6.48 -10.13
N ARG A 21 9.37 -6.56 -9.91
CA ARG A 21 9.92 -6.84 -8.58
C ARG A 21 10.04 -5.53 -7.81
N LEU A 22 9.49 -5.53 -6.59
CA LEU A 22 9.55 -4.44 -5.62
C LEU A 22 10.28 -4.93 -4.36
N SER A 23 11.09 -4.06 -3.75
CA SER A 23 11.66 -4.33 -2.43
C SER A 23 10.57 -4.29 -1.37
N LYS A 24 10.85 -4.83 -0.18
CA LYS A 24 9.98 -4.72 0.99
C LYS A 24 9.62 -3.26 1.29
N GLN A 25 10.60 -2.37 1.26
CA GLN A 25 10.41 -0.94 1.50
C GLN A 25 9.49 -0.29 0.44
N ALA A 26 9.61 -0.70 -0.82
CA ALA A 26 8.76 -0.21 -1.90
C ALA A 26 7.31 -0.72 -1.78
N LEU A 27 7.13 -1.98 -1.39
CA LEU A 27 5.81 -2.56 -1.11
C LEU A 27 5.13 -1.85 0.06
N GLU A 28 5.86 -1.58 1.15
CA GLU A 28 5.33 -0.84 2.29
C GLU A 28 4.90 0.58 1.90
N THR A 29 5.71 1.32 1.11
CA THR A 29 5.30 2.66 0.61
C THR A 29 4.07 2.56 -0.29
N LEU A 30 4.06 1.59 -1.20
CA LEU A 30 2.96 1.39 -2.14
C LEU A 30 1.65 1.07 -1.41
N ALA A 31 1.71 0.24 -0.37
CA ALA A 31 0.57 -0.09 0.47
C ALA A 31 0.00 1.16 1.16
N VAL A 32 0.85 2.00 1.74
CA VAL A 32 0.39 3.27 2.35
C VAL A 32 -0.35 4.13 1.33
N ILE A 33 0.19 4.28 0.11
CA ILE A 33 -0.47 5.05 -0.96
C ILE A 33 -1.80 4.41 -1.36
N ALA A 34 -1.84 3.10 -1.58
CA ALA A 34 -3.05 2.39 -2.02
C ALA A 34 -4.22 2.54 -1.05
N TYR A 35 -3.97 2.46 0.27
CA TYR A 35 -5.01 2.53 1.31
C TYR A 35 -5.30 3.95 1.83
N ARG A 36 -4.44 4.94 1.56
CA ARG A 36 -4.62 6.33 2.04
C ARG A 36 -4.85 7.35 0.93
N GLN A 37 -4.83 6.94 -0.34
CA GLN A 37 -4.99 7.87 -1.46
C GLN A 37 -6.30 8.66 -1.42
N PRO A 38 -6.30 9.93 -1.87
CA PRO A 38 -5.13 10.70 -2.30
C PRO A 38 -4.28 11.18 -1.10
N VAL A 39 -2.97 10.95 -1.13
CA VAL A 39 -2.06 11.18 0.02
C VAL A 39 -0.81 11.98 -0.37
N THR A 40 -0.26 12.78 0.54
CA THR A 40 0.94 13.61 0.33
C THR A 40 2.22 12.93 0.81
N LEU A 41 3.40 13.38 0.33
CA LEU A 41 4.69 12.87 0.79
C LEU A 41 4.88 12.96 2.33
N PRO A 42 4.57 14.09 3.00
CA PRO A 42 4.68 14.17 4.45
C PRO A 42 3.79 13.16 5.18
N GLU A 43 2.54 12.97 4.75
CA GLU A 43 1.62 11.98 5.34
C GLU A 43 2.13 10.54 5.15
N ILE A 44 2.77 10.24 4.01
CA ILE A 44 3.41 8.94 3.79
C ILE A 44 4.59 8.74 4.74
N GLN A 45 5.45 9.76 4.87
CA GLN A 45 6.62 9.72 5.76
C GLN A 45 6.21 9.60 7.23
N GLU A 46 5.12 10.24 7.64
CA GLU A 46 4.55 10.12 8.99
C GLU A 46 4.13 8.68 9.31
N VAL A 47 3.43 8.01 8.40
CA VAL A 47 3.04 6.61 8.58
C VAL A 47 4.24 5.65 8.55
N ARG A 48 5.23 5.93 7.69
CA ARG A 48 6.40 5.05 7.50
C ARG A 48 7.53 5.28 8.50
N GLY A 49 7.58 6.44 9.14
CA GLY A 49 8.66 6.84 10.04
C GLY A 49 10.03 7.04 9.37
N VAL A 50 10.10 6.99 8.03
CA VAL A 50 11.35 7.11 7.26
C VAL A 50 11.15 7.90 5.98
N ASP A 51 12.23 8.45 5.42
CA ASP A 51 12.16 9.11 4.12
C ASP A 51 11.67 8.15 3.02
N SER A 52 10.67 8.59 2.27
CA SER A 52 10.01 7.81 1.22
C SER A 52 10.11 8.47 -0.16
N GLY A 53 10.80 9.62 -0.30
CA GLY A 53 10.85 10.38 -1.55
C GLY A 53 11.43 9.58 -2.72
N GLY A 54 12.60 8.96 -2.53
CA GLY A 54 13.24 8.15 -3.57
C GLY A 54 12.44 6.88 -3.94
N VAL A 55 11.73 6.31 -2.98
CA VAL A 55 10.85 5.15 -3.21
C VAL A 55 9.63 5.56 -4.03
N ILE A 56 9.00 6.69 -3.71
CA ILE A 56 7.87 7.22 -4.50
C ILE A 56 8.31 7.49 -5.94
N HIS A 57 9.48 8.09 -6.15
CA HIS A 57 10.03 8.29 -7.48
C HIS A 57 10.17 6.97 -8.26
N THR A 58 10.76 5.96 -7.61
CA THR A 58 10.89 4.61 -8.19
C THR A 58 9.54 3.98 -8.54
N LEU A 59 8.51 4.16 -7.69
CA LEU A 59 7.16 3.66 -7.94
C LEU A 59 6.48 4.39 -9.11
N MET A 60 6.77 5.68 -9.31
CA MET A 60 6.30 6.46 -10.46
C MET A 60 6.98 6.02 -11.76
N GLU A 61 8.29 5.78 -11.75
CA GLU A 61 9.04 5.25 -12.92
C GLU A 61 8.50 3.87 -13.34
N LYS A 62 8.15 3.03 -12.35
CA LYS A 62 7.49 1.74 -12.56
C LYS A 62 6.00 1.86 -12.91
N LYS A 63 5.48 3.08 -13.02
CA LYS A 63 4.10 3.43 -13.35
C LYS A 63 3.06 2.89 -12.37
N LEU A 64 3.44 2.54 -11.15
CA LEU A 64 2.50 2.05 -10.13
C LEU A 64 1.80 3.19 -9.38
N VAL A 65 2.45 4.35 -9.31
CA VAL A 65 1.95 5.56 -8.63
C VAL A 65 1.94 6.73 -9.62
N VAL A 66 0.94 7.61 -9.48
CA VAL A 66 0.81 8.85 -10.24
C VAL A 66 0.43 9.99 -9.31
N THR A 67 0.56 11.23 -9.79
CA THR A 67 0.06 12.40 -9.06
C THR A 67 -1.46 12.53 -9.19
N ALA A 68 -2.09 13.08 -8.17
CA ALA A 68 -3.54 13.33 -8.05
C ALA A 68 -3.86 14.82 -7.91
N GLY A 69 -2.93 15.70 -8.29
CA GLY A 69 -3.03 17.15 -8.10
C GLY A 69 -2.24 17.62 -6.88
N ARG A 70 -2.72 18.70 -6.24
CA ARG A 70 -2.06 19.33 -5.09
C ARG A 70 -3.09 19.63 -3.99
N LYS A 71 -2.74 19.39 -2.73
CA LYS A 71 -3.59 19.67 -1.58
C LYS A 71 -3.74 21.19 -1.38
N SER A 72 -4.94 21.68 -1.08
CA SER A 72 -5.24 23.11 -0.90
C SER A 72 -4.88 23.62 0.50
N VAL A 73 -3.61 23.44 0.87
CA VAL A 73 -3.03 23.90 2.15
C VAL A 73 -1.72 24.66 1.88
N VAL A 74 -1.11 25.24 2.92
CA VAL A 74 0.18 25.93 2.82
C VAL A 74 1.25 25.01 2.22
N GLY A 75 2.08 25.54 1.32
CA GLY A 75 3.07 24.76 0.55
C GLY A 75 2.48 23.92 -0.59
N ARG A 76 1.14 23.77 -0.63
CA ARG A 76 0.38 23.05 -1.66
C ARG A 76 1.01 21.70 -2.03
N PRO A 77 1.26 20.76 -1.10
CA PRO A 77 2.00 19.54 -1.41
C PRO A 77 1.33 18.70 -2.50
N ILE A 78 2.15 17.93 -3.23
CA ILE A 78 1.68 17.02 -4.28
C ILE A 78 0.90 15.88 -3.64
N LEU A 79 -0.25 15.52 -4.23
CA LEU A 79 -1.01 14.33 -3.87
C LEU A 79 -0.61 13.18 -4.79
N TYR A 80 -0.54 11.97 -4.23
CA TYR A 80 -0.20 10.73 -4.91
C TYR A 80 -1.35 9.73 -4.79
N ARG A 81 -1.46 8.86 -5.81
CA ARG A 81 -2.44 7.79 -5.90
C ARG A 81 -1.92 6.63 -6.74
N THR A 82 -2.54 5.45 -6.64
CA THR A 82 -2.25 4.31 -7.51
C THR A 82 -2.70 4.59 -8.95
N SER A 83 -1.97 4.03 -9.90
CA SER A 83 -2.27 4.16 -11.33
C SER A 83 -3.25 3.08 -11.83
N ARG A 84 -3.59 3.12 -13.12
CA ARG A 84 -4.26 2.00 -13.79
C ARG A 84 -3.34 0.79 -13.96
N ASP A 85 -2.05 1.01 -14.22
CA ASP A 85 -1.06 -0.07 -14.35
C ASP A 85 -0.92 -0.85 -13.04
N PHE A 86 -1.09 -0.19 -11.89
CA PHE A 86 -1.21 -0.84 -10.58
C PHE A 86 -2.39 -1.82 -10.57
N LEU A 87 -3.60 -1.39 -10.93
CA LEU A 87 -4.78 -2.26 -10.95
C LEU A 87 -4.56 -3.49 -11.84
N VAL A 88 -4.00 -3.30 -13.03
CA VAL A 88 -3.65 -4.39 -13.95
C VAL A 88 -2.61 -5.33 -13.33
N HIS A 89 -1.58 -4.79 -12.66
CA HIS A 89 -0.54 -5.60 -12.02
C HIS A 89 -1.07 -6.45 -10.85
N PHE A 90 -2.02 -5.91 -10.09
CA PHE A 90 -2.60 -6.60 -8.94
C PHE A 90 -3.90 -7.36 -9.29
N GLY A 91 -4.31 -7.36 -10.55
CA GLY A 91 -5.50 -8.08 -11.01
C GLY A 91 -6.82 -7.50 -10.49
N LEU A 92 -6.84 -6.20 -10.17
CA LEU A 92 -7.98 -5.50 -9.60
C LEU A 92 -8.74 -4.74 -10.68
N LYS A 93 -10.07 -4.64 -10.55
CA LYS A 93 -10.89 -3.76 -11.40
C LYS A 93 -10.78 -2.31 -10.96
N ASP A 94 -10.78 -2.09 -9.65
CA ASP A 94 -10.64 -0.78 -9.03
C ASP A 94 -10.10 -0.91 -7.60
N THR A 95 -9.90 0.22 -6.93
CA THR A 95 -9.25 0.29 -5.62
C THR A 95 -10.14 -0.18 -4.47
N SER A 96 -11.45 -0.36 -4.69
CA SER A 96 -12.35 -0.91 -3.67
C SER A 96 -12.22 -2.42 -3.50
N GLU A 97 -11.62 -3.12 -4.46
CA GLU A 97 -11.28 -4.55 -4.36
C GLU A 97 -10.03 -4.81 -3.50
N LEU A 98 -9.38 -3.76 -2.98
CA LEU A 98 -8.30 -3.93 -2.02
C LEU A 98 -8.86 -4.47 -0.69
N PRO A 99 -8.30 -5.57 -0.15
CA PRO A 99 -8.82 -6.16 1.06
C PRO A 99 -8.67 -5.22 2.24
N SER A 100 -9.70 -5.11 3.07
CA SER A 100 -9.57 -4.52 4.40
C SER A 100 -8.55 -5.29 5.24
N LEU A 101 -8.08 -4.69 6.34
CA LEU A 101 -7.13 -5.37 7.23
C LEU A 101 -7.67 -6.72 7.74
N ARG A 102 -8.97 -6.80 8.04
CA ARG A 102 -9.64 -8.03 8.48
C ARG A 102 -9.69 -9.08 7.36
N GLU A 103 -10.05 -8.67 6.16
CA GLU A 103 -10.06 -9.57 4.99
C GLU A 103 -8.65 -10.04 4.64
N PHE A 104 -7.65 -9.17 4.80
CA PHE A 104 -6.25 -9.54 4.60
C PHE A 104 -5.80 -10.60 5.59
N GLU A 105 -6.13 -10.47 6.88
CA GLU A 105 -5.83 -11.48 7.90
C GLU A 105 -6.45 -12.85 7.56
N GLU A 106 -7.71 -12.85 7.13
CA GLU A 106 -8.42 -14.08 6.75
C GLU A 106 -7.83 -14.70 5.48
N LEU A 107 -7.59 -13.90 4.43
CA LEU A 107 -6.95 -14.35 3.19
C LEU A 107 -5.54 -14.88 3.45
N ALA A 108 -4.77 -14.22 4.31
CA ALA A 108 -3.43 -14.63 4.66
C ALA A 108 -3.45 -15.95 5.46
N ARG A 109 -4.41 -16.12 6.38
CA ARG A 109 -4.63 -17.39 7.10
C ARG A 109 -4.99 -18.53 6.15
N GLN A 110 -5.81 -18.27 5.14
CA GLN A 110 -6.19 -19.25 4.11
C GLN A 110 -5.02 -19.59 3.18
N ALA A 111 -4.19 -18.61 2.81
CA ALA A 111 -3.10 -18.78 1.85
C ALA A 111 -1.80 -19.34 2.46
N LEU A 112 -1.45 -18.94 3.68
CA LEU A 112 -0.19 -19.30 4.35
C LEU A 112 -0.37 -20.32 5.49
N GLY A 113 -1.60 -20.67 5.86
CA GLY A 113 -1.87 -21.48 7.05
C GLY A 113 -1.77 -20.67 8.34
N SER A 114 -1.95 -21.33 9.50
CA SER A 114 -2.13 -20.72 10.82
C SER A 114 -0.88 -20.08 11.47
N GLU A 115 0.15 -19.73 10.70
CA GLU A 115 1.46 -19.26 11.18
C GLU A 115 1.62 -17.73 10.99
N LEU A 116 0.61 -16.94 11.37
CA LEU A 116 0.73 -15.48 11.43
C LEU A 116 0.55 -15.00 12.87
N PRO A 117 1.53 -14.26 13.44
CA PRO A 117 1.35 -13.61 14.73
C PRO A 117 0.23 -12.59 14.62
N LEU A 118 -0.78 -12.72 15.46
CA LEU A 118 -1.85 -11.72 15.59
C LEU A 118 -1.20 -10.40 16.01
N VAL A 119 -1.38 -9.34 15.22
CA VAL A 119 -1.10 -7.99 15.69
C VAL A 119 -2.24 -7.62 16.63
N GLU A 120 -2.07 -7.89 17.92
CA GLU A 120 -3.01 -7.47 18.94
C GLU A 120 -3.17 -5.94 18.90
N GLN A 121 -4.39 -5.49 18.63
CA GLN A 121 -4.78 -4.09 18.71
C GLN A 121 -4.73 -3.63 20.17
N SER A 122 -3.63 -2.99 20.58
CA SER A 122 -3.61 -2.12 21.74
C SER A 122 -4.27 -0.79 21.39
N ALA A 123 -5.60 -0.77 21.36
CA ALA A 123 -6.39 0.45 21.35
C ALA A 123 -7.68 0.27 22.15
N SER A 124 -7.62 0.49 23.48
CA SER A 124 -8.63 1.25 24.24
C SER A 124 -8.36 1.25 25.75
N SER A 125 -7.59 2.23 26.21
CA SER A 125 -7.92 2.94 27.45
C SER A 125 -7.42 4.38 27.36
N SER A 126 -8.03 5.16 26.47
CA SER A 126 -8.08 6.61 26.64
C SER A 126 -9.04 6.92 27.79
N GLY A 127 -8.49 7.11 28.99
CA GLY A 127 -9.13 7.80 30.11
C GLY A 127 -8.16 8.86 30.61
N GLY A 128 -8.22 10.05 30.04
CA GLY A 128 -7.36 11.18 30.41
C GLY A 128 -7.63 11.70 31.83
N PRO A 129 -6.70 12.50 32.38
CA PRO A 129 -6.71 12.97 33.75
C PRO A 129 -7.58 14.23 33.90
N ASP A 130 -8.46 14.30 34.89
CA ASP A 130 -8.63 15.44 35.81
C ASP A 130 -9.80 15.19 36.77
N SER A 131 -9.59 15.47 38.06
CA SER A 131 -10.58 16.00 39.03
C SER A 131 -10.20 15.59 40.46
N SER A 132 -9.55 16.52 41.15
CA SER A 132 -9.96 17.00 42.49
C SER A 132 -9.84 16.04 43.69
N ALA A 133 -8.85 16.27 44.57
CA ALA A 133 -9.05 16.71 45.97
C ALA A 133 -7.96 16.18 46.93
N GLU A 134 -6.98 17.04 47.25
CA GLU A 134 -6.30 17.08 48.56
C GLU A 134 -6.36 18.56 48.97
N PRO A 135 -6.96 18.93 50.12
CA PRO A 135 -6.23 18.85 51.40
C PRO A 135 -7.08 18.53 52.63
N ALA A 136 -6.54 17.77 53.60
CA ALA A 136 -6.79 18.01 55.02
C ALA A 136 -5.93 17.13 55.96
N ARG A 137 -5.05 17.83 56.69
CA ARG A 137 -4.51 17.57 58.04
C ARG A 137 -3.32 16.63 58.20
#